data_AF-A0A3B9D1Y6-F1
#
_entry.id   AF-A0A3B9D1Y6-F1
#
_cell.length_a   1.000
_cell.length_b   1.000
_cell.length_c   1.000
_cell.angle_alpha   90.00
_cell.angle_beta   90.00
_cell.angle_gamma   90.00
#
_symmetry.space_group_name_H-M   'P 1'
#
loop_
_entity.id
_entity.type
_entity.pdbx_description
1 polymer ?
#
loop_
_entity_poly.entity_id
_entity_poly.type
_entity_poly.pdbx_seq_one_letter_code
_entity_poly.pdbx_strand_id
1 'polypeptide(L)'
;MALHEKDAAEVWRVLGAFEQLPPAVRRELGDIILQLLPRPKMQAVREALIWTVGRIGARVPFNGNAQSTVSASAAASWLQQLMAMQLDDCQPLPVCIMQLARRTHDRLTDVPAESREEAARFLKEMGGTRNLVKLITKGGETDAETQDAVFGESLPMGLVAG
;
A
#
# COMPACT_ATOMS: atom_id res chain seq x y z
N MET A 1 -18.56 -8.59 -22.79
CA MET A 1 -17.13 -8.89 -22.98
C MET A 1 -16.52 -8.97 -21.58
N ALA A 2 -16.24 -10.17 -21.08
CA ALA A 2 -15.51 -10.31 -19.82
C ALA A 2 -14.04 -9.97 -20.11
N LEU A 3 -13.45 -9.06 -19.33
CA LEU A 3 -12.02 -8.77 -19.39
C LEU A 3 -11.24 -10.03 -18.99
N HIS A 4 -10.13 -10.30 -19.66
CA HIS A 4 -9.21 -11.34 -19.23
C HIS A 4 -8.66 -10.97 -17.84
N GLU A 5 -8.38 -11.95 -16.97
CA GLU A 5 -7.91 -11.70 -15.59
C GLU A 5 -6.65 -10.80 -15.54
N LYS A 6 -5.71 -10.99 -16.48
CA LYS A 6 -4.54 -10.12 -16.65
C LYS A 6 -4.93 -8.68 -16.98
N ASP A 7 -5.88 -8.47 -17.90
CA ASP A 7 -6.36 -7.13 -18.25
C ASP A 7 -7.02 -6.45 -17.05
N ALA A 8 -7.75 -7.23 -16.23
CA ALA A 8 -8.37 -6.72 -15.00
C ALA A 8 -7.32 -6.33 -13.94
N ALA A 9 -6.25 -7.11 -13.78
CA ALA A 9 -5.15 -6.75 -12.87
C ALA A 9 -4.44 -5.46 -13.31
N GLU A 10 -4.18 -5.29 -14.61
CA GLU A 10 -3.56 -4.08 -15.14
C GLU A 10 -4.41 -2.83 -14.95
N VAL A 11 -5.74 -2.93 -15.07
CA VAL A 11 -6.64 -1.82 -14.75
C VAL A 11 -6.45 -1.33 -13.31
N TRP A 12 -6.31 -2.24 -12.34
CA TRP A 12 -6.05 -1.85 -10.95
C TRP A 12 -4.67 -1.20 -10.78
N ARG A 13 -3.64 -1.71 -11.45
CA ARG A 13 -2.30 -1.11 -11.43
C ARG A 13 -2.30 0.31 -12.00
N VAL A 14 -2.98 0.54 -13.12
CA VAL A 14 -3.15 1.88 -13.68
C VAL A 14 -3.86 2.81 -12.70
N LEU A 15 -4.93 2.34 -12.04
CA LEU A 15 -5.64 3.14 -11.04
C LEU A 15 -4.74 3.51 -9.85
N GLY A 16 -3.87 2.60 -9.41
CA GLY A 16 -2.90 2.86 -8.33
C GLY A 16 -1.75 3.77 -8.73
N ALA A 17 -1.44 3.88 -10.03
CA ALA A 17 -0.39 4.73 -10.55
C ALA A 17 -0.79 6.22 -10.66
N PHE A 18 -2.08 6.55 -10.60
CA PHE A 18 -2.54 7.94 -10.69
C PHE A 18 -2.25 8.73 -9.41
N GLU A 19 -1.12 9.46 -9.41
CA GLU A 19 -0.68 10.24 -8.26
C GLU A 19 -1.47 11.54 -8.02
N GLN A 20 -2.25 12.00 -8.99
CA GLN A 20 -3.00 13.26 -8.89
C GLN A 20 -4.51 13.05 -8.66
N LEU A 21 -4.92 11.85 -8.24
CA LEU A 21 -6.31 11.62 -7.86
C LEU A 21 -6.68 12.47 -6.63
N PRO A 22 -7.86 13.13 -6.63
CA PRO A 22 -8.36 13.82 -5.46
C PRO A 22 -8.45 12.87 -4.24
N PRO A 23 -8.19 13.34 -3.01
CA PRO A 23 -8.23 12.48 -1.82
C PRO A 23 -9.55 11.72 -1.64
N ALA A 24 -10.69 12.33 -1.99
CA ALA A 24 -12.00 11.69 -1.94
C ALA A 24 -12.10 10.49 -2.91
N VAL A 25 -11.54 10.60 -4.12
CA VAL A 25 -11.52 9.51 -5.11
C VAL A 25 -10.60 8.39 -4.66
N ARG A 26 -9.41 8.72 -4.14
CA ARG A 26 -8.51 7.72 -3.52
C ARG A 26 -9.20 6.98 -2.40
N ARG A 27 -9.95 7.69 -1.54
CA ARG A 27 -10.72 7.11 -0.44
C ARG A 27 -11.79 6.14 -0.94
N GLU A 28 -12.61 6.57 -1.89
CA GLU A 28 -13.65 5.72 -2.46
C GLU A 28 -13.06 4.45 -3.11
N LEU A 29 -11.97 4.61 -3.87
CA LEU A 29 -11.28 3.50 -4.51
C LEU A 29 -10.75 2.48 -3.49
N GLY A 30 -10.09 2.94 -2.43
CA GLY A 30 -9.59 2.04 -1.38
C GLY A 30 -10.71 1.33 -0.62
N ASP A 31 -11.82 2.03 -0.32
CA ASP A 31 -12.99 1.42 0.32
C ASP A 31 -13.62 0.33 -0.58
N ILE A 32 -13.71 0.58 -1.89
CA ILE A 32 -14.16 -0.43 -2.87
C ILE A 32 -13.21 -1.63 -2.85
N ILE A 33 -11.90 -1.42 -2.92
CA ILE A 33 -10.93 -2.51 -2.95
C ILE A 33 -11.04 -3.38 -1.70
N LEU A 34 -11.13 -2.80 -0.51
CA LEU A 34 -11.29 -3.56 0.74
C LEU A 34 -12.55 -4.43 0.75
N GLN A 35 -13.65 -3.97 0.14
CA GLN A 35 -14.86 -4.79 -0.03
C GLN A 35 -14.70 -5.91 -1.06
N LEU A 36 -13.77 -5.78 -2.00
CA LEU A 36 -13.49 -6.75 -3.05
C LEU A 36 -12.52 -7.85 -2.60
N LEU A 37 -11.50 -7.51 -1.80
CA LEU A 37 -10.45 -8.44 -1.33
C LEU A 37 -10.96 -9.80 -0.80
N PRO A 38 -11.98 -9.86 0.08
CA PRO A 38 -12.43 -11.14 0.63
C PRO A 38 -13.24 -11.99 -0.37
N ARG A 39 -13.62 -11.46 -1.54
CA ARG A 39 -14.46 -12.17 -2.50
C ARG A 39 -13.63 -13.23 -3.25
N PRO A 40 -14.03 -14.51 -3.29
CA PRO A 40 -13.26 -15.57 -3.97
C PRO A 40 -12.97 -15.27 -5.45
N LYS A 41 -13.92 -14.66 -6.16
CA LYS A 41 -13.77 -14.25 -7.57
C LYS A 41 -12.69 -13.19 -7.82
N MET A 42 -12.16 -12.55 -6.77
CA MET A 42 -11.11 -11.54 -6.87
C MET A 42 -9.72 -12.12 -6.60
N GLN A 43 -9.61 -13.43 -6.33
CA GLN A 43 -8.33 -14.07 -6.01
C GLN A 43 -7.26 -13.84 -7.09
N ALA A 44 -7.62 -13.96 -8.37
CA ALA A 44 -6.69 -13.78 -9.50
C ALA A 44 -6.09 -12.37 -9.62
N VAL A 45 -6.74 -11.35 -9.03
CA VAL A 45 -6.30 -9.94 -9.09
C VAL A 45 -5.95 -9.37 -7.72
N ARG A 46 -5.94 -10.20 -6.67
CA ARG A 46 -5.78 -9.78 -5.27
C ARG A 46 -4.48 -9.04 -5.01
N GLU A 47 -3.39 -9.50 -5.60
CA GLU A 47 -2.09 -8.83 -5.48
C GLU A 47 -2.13 -7.42 -6.08
N ALA A 48 -2.73 -7.25 -7.26
CA ALA A 48 -2.90 -5.93 -7.87
C ALA A 48 -3.77 -5.02 -6.99
N LEU A 49 -4.86 -5.54 -6.42
CA LEU A 49 -5.71 -4.81 -5.48
C LEU A 49 -4.95 -4.32 -4.25
N ILE A 50 -4.16 -5.19 -3.60
CA ILE A 50 -3.36 -4.85 -2.41
C ILE A 50 -2.30 -3.81 -2.76
N TRP A 51 -1.62 -3.98 -3.89
CA TRP A 51 -0.64 -3.02 -4.40
C TRP A 51 -1.30 -1.65 -4.61
N THR A 52 -2.46 -1.60 -5.25
CA THR A 52 -3.21 -0.36 -5.51
C THR A 52 -3.58 0.36 -4.22
N VAL A 53 -4.08 -0.36 -3.20
CA VAL A 53 -4.38 0.23 -1.88
C VAL A 53 -3.14 0.84 -1.24
N GLY A 54 -2.00 0.14 -1.30
CA GLY A 54 -0.72 0.65 -0.79
C GLY A 54 -0.36 1.99 -1.43
N ARG A 55 -0.47 2.07 -2.76
CA ARG A 55 -0.13 3.27 -3.53
C ARG A 55 -1.04 4.45 -3.25
N ILE A 56 -2.35 4.24 -3.32
CA ILE A 56 -3.31 5.35 -3.14
C ILE A 56 -3.36 5.83 -1.69
N GLY A 57 -3.03 4.95 -0.74
CA GLY A 57 -2.96 5.21 0.68
C GLY A 57 -1.57 5.59 1.21
N ALA A 58 -0.55 5.70 0.36
CA ALA A 58 0.81 5.98 0.79
C ALA A 58 0.90 7.27 1.63
N ARG A 59 1.63 7.20 2.74
CA ARG A 59 1.87 8.37 3.63
C ARG A 59 2.93 9.32 3.07
N VAL A 60 3.82 8.80 2.22
CA VAL A 60 4.81 9.57 1.47
C VAL A 60 4.48 9.41 -0.02
N PRO A 61 3.62 10.28 -0.60
CA PRO A 61 3.29 10.22 -2.01
C PRO A 61 4.52 10.53 -2.88
N PHE A 62 4.59 9.94 -4.07
CA PHE A 62 5.76 10.08 -4.94
C PHE A 62 5.85 11.50 -5.55
N ASN A 63 4.74 12.00 -6.10
CA ASN A 63 4.65 13.30 -6.79
C ASN A 63 3.57 14.21 -6.20
N GLY A 64 3.30 14.09 -4.90
CA GLY A 64 2.21 14.79 -4.22
C GLY A 64 2.68 15.53 -2.96
N ASN A 65 1.84 16.44 -2.47
CA ASN A 65 2.01 17.02 -1.15
C ASN A 65 1.20 16.21 -0.11
N ALA A 66 1.45 16.45 1.18
CA ALA A 66 0.73 15.81 2.29
C ALA A 66 -0.81 15.91 2.20
N GLN A 67 -1.35 16.89 1.49
CA GLN A 67 -2.80 17.11 1.36
C GLN A 67 -3.43 16.29 0.23
N SER A 68 -2.61 15.70 -0.65
CA SER A 68 -3.06 14.85 -1.77
C SER A 68 -3.35 13.40 -1.35
N THR A 69 -2.96 12.99 -0.14
CA THR A 69 -3.21 11.62 0.36
C THR A 69 -4.54 11.53 1.11
N VAL A 70 -5.07 10.31 1.25
CA VAL A 70 -6.25 10.06 2.10
C VAL A 70 -5.95 10.40 3.56
N SER A 71 -6.98 10.77 4.33
CA SER A 71 -6.81 11.14 5.74
C SER A 71 -6.11 10.04 6.54
N ALA A 72 -5.39 10.44 7.60
CA ALA A 72 -4.79 9.49 8.54
C ALA A 72 -5.80 8.50 9.13
N SER A 73 -7.04 8.94 9.39
CA SER A 73 -8.13 8.08 9.87
C SER A 73 -8.57 7.04 8.83
N ALA A 74 -8.59 7.40 7.54
CA ALA A 74 -8.90 6.47 6.47
C ALA A 74 -7.83 5.38 6.35
N ALA A 75 -6.56 5.79 6.29
CA ALA A 75 -5.44 4.84 6.22
C ALA A 75 -5.38 3.92 7.44
N ALA A 76 -5.64 4.44 8.65
CA ALA A 76 -5.73 3.63 9.85
C ALA A 76 -6.86 2.59 9.78
N SER A 77 -8.04 2.98 9.28
CA SER A 77 -9.16 2.05 9.09
C SER A 77 -8.84 0.96 8.06
N TRP A 78 -8.12 1.30 6.99
CA TRP A 78 -7.69 0.33 5.98
C TRP A 78 -6.65 -0.65 6.52
N LEU A 79 -5.68 -0.15 7.29
CA LEU A 79 -4.70 -0.98 7.99
C LEU A 79 -5.39 -2.04 8.86
N GLN A 80 -6.35 -1.63 9.69
CA GLN A 80 -7.08 -2.56 10.56
C GLN A 80 -7.81 -3.65 9.77
N GLN A 81 -8.48 -3.27 8.68
CA GLN A 81 -9.19 -4.22 7.83
C GLN A 81 -8.22 -5.21 7.15
N LEU A 82 -7.10 -4.73 6.61
CA LEU A 82 -6.09 -5.59 5.99
C LEU A 82 -5.47 -6.57 6.99
N MET A 83 -5.10 -6.11 8.18
CA MET A 83 -4.50 -6.95 9.23
C MET A 83 -5.49 -7.99 9.79
N ALA A 84 -6.79 -7.74 9.68
CA ALA A 84 -7.83 -8.68 10.09
C ALA A 84 -8.17 -9.74 9.02
N MET A 85 -7.67 -9.58 7.78
CA MET A 85 -7.91 -10.54 6.69
C MET A 85 -6.79 -11.59 6.63
N GLN A 86 -7.13 -12.81 6.22
CA GLN A 86 -6.15 -13.86 5.90
C GLN A 86 -5.56 -13.60 4.50
N LEU A 87 -4.46 -12.86 4.46
CA LEU A 87 -3.77 -12.42 3.24
C LEU A 87 -2.27 -12.72 3.27
N ASP A 88 -1.85 -13.66 4.13
CA ASP A 88 -0.43 -14.00 4.38
C ASP A 88 0.31 -14.51 3.14
N ASP A 89 -0.43 -15.01 2.14
CA ASP A 89 0.08 -15.49 0.86
C ASP A 89 0.33 -14.37 -0.16
N CYS A 90 -0.18 -13.16 0.09
CA CYS A 90 -0.15 -12.06 -0.87
C CYS A 90 1.17 -11.30 -0.79
N GLN A 91 2.03 -11.46 -1.81
CA GLN A 91 3.37 -10.85 -1.84
C GLN A 91 3.40 -9.32 -1.62
N PRO A 92 2.44 -8.51 -2.12
CA PRO A 92 2.49 -7.06 -1.93
C PRO A 92 2.08 -6.58 -0.52
N LEU A 93 1.53 -7.45 0.33
CA LEU A 93 0.95 -7.06 1.61
C LEU A 93 1.95 -6.38 2.56
N PRO A 94 3.18 -6.89 2.78
CA PRO A 94 4.14 -6.24 3.67
C PRO A 94 4.45 -4.79 3.27
N VAL A 95 4.60 -4.55 1.97
CA VAL A 95 4.87 -3.22 1.42
C VAL A 95 3.64 -2.32 1.52
N CYS A 96 2.44 -2.85 1.29
CA CYS A 96 1.18 -2.13 1.46
C CYS A 96 1.00 -1.64 2.91
N ILE A 97 1.18 -2.52 3.90
CA ILE A 97 1.12 -2.19 5.33
C ILE A 97 2.14 -1.10 5.67
N MET A 98 3.38 -1.23 5.18
CA MET A 98 4.40 -0.20 5.36
C MET A 98 3.98 1.13 4.73
N GLN A 99 3.50 1.17 3.49
CA GLN A 99 3.10 2.41 2.81
C GLN A 99 1.99 3.15 3.56
N LEU A 100 1.03 2.42 4.13
CA LEU A 100 -0.09 2.98 4.90
C LEU A 100 0.32 3.47 6.30
N ALA A 101 1.32 2.83 6.93
CA ALA A 101 1.73 3.10 8.30
C ALA A 101 3.07 3.87 8.43
N ARG A 102 3.75 4.16 7.31
CA ARG A 102 5.07 4.82 7.30
C ARG A 102 5.02 6.12 8.06
N ARG A 103 5.98 6.29 8.98
CA ARG A 103 6.12 7.50 9.76
C ARG A 103 6.70 8.63 8.91
N THR A 104 6.03 9.78 8.92
CA THR A 104 6.43 11.01 8.22
C THR A 104 6.84 12.11 9.18
N HIS A 105 6.50 11.99 10.47
CA HIS A 105 6.62 13.05 11.48
C HIS A 105 5.70 14.27 11.21
N ASP A 106 4.66 14.08 10.40
CA ASP A 106 3.61 15.08 10.13
C ASP A 106 2.26 14.55 10.61
N ARG A 107 1.61 15.31 11.51
CA ARG A 107 0.31 14.97 12.10
C ARG A 107 -0.82 14.85 11.06
N LEU A 108 -0.70 15.50 9.90
CA LEU A 108 -1.70 15.42 8.84
C LEU A 108 -1.70 14.06 8.14
N THR A 109 -0.52 13.43 8.02
CA THR A 109 -0.33 12.21 7.25
C THR A 109 -0.19 10.98 8.14
N ASP A 110 0.52 11.09 9.26
CA ASP A 110 0.76 10.00 10.19
C ASP A 110 -0.55 9.41 10.73
N VAL A 111 -0.69 8.09 10.60
CA VAL A 111 -1.74 7.33 11.31
C VAL A 111 -1.53 7.40 12.82
N PRO A 112 -2.57 7.16 13.65
CA PRO A 112 -2.42 7.11 15.10
C PRO A 112 -1.29 6.19 15.54
N ALA A 113 -0.58 6.57 16.61
CA ALA A 113 0.58 5.82 17.10
C ALA A 113 0.25 4.35 17.39
N GLU A 114 -0.91 4.08 17.99
CA GLU A 114 -1.42 2.74 18.26
C GLU A 114 -1.54 1.90 16.98
N SER A 115 -2.21 2.42 15.94
CA SER A 115 -2.33 1.73 14.65
C SER A 115 -0.97 1.47 13.98
N ARG A 116 -0.02 2.38 14.17
CA ARG A 116 1.35 2.24 13.64
C ARG A 116 2.14 1.17 14.39
N GLU A 117 1.98 1.08 15.70
CA GLU A 117 2.59 0.05 16.52
C GLU A 117 2.02 -1.33 16.22
N GLU A 118 0.71 -1.43 16.01
CA GLU A 118 0.03 -2.64 15.54
C GLU A 118 0.55 -3.09 14.18
N ALA A 119 0.61 -2.17 13.20
CA ALA A 119 1.17 -2.46 11.88
C ALA A 119 2.63 -2.95 11.97
N ALA A 120 3.45 -2.36 12.85
CA ALA A 120 4.83 -2.80 13.05
C ALA A 120 4.92 -4.18 13.72
N ARG A 121 3.98 -4.55 14.61
CA ARG A 121 3.91 -5.89 15.20
C ARG A 121 3.46 -6.92 14.16
N PHE A 122 2.34 -6.66 13.49
CA PHE A 122 1.80 -7.49 12.43
C PHE A 122 2.86 -7.82 11.37
N LEU A 123 3.57 -6.80 10.89
CA LEU A 123 4.62 -6.97 9.89
C LEU A 123 5.77 -7.86 10.38
N LYS A 124 6.14 -7.83 11.67
CA LYS A 124 7.16 -8.73 12.23
C LYS A 124 6.66 -10.16 12.30
N GLU A 125 5.41 -10.36 12.71
CA GLU A 125 4.80 -11.68 12.88
C GLU A 125 4.67 -12.42 11.56
N MET A 126 4.36 -11.71 10.46
CA MET A 126 4.31 -12.28 9.11
C MET A 126 5.68 -12.40 8.42
N GLY A 127 6.79 -12.09 9.10
CA GLY A 127 8.15 -12.22 8.55
C GLY A 127 8.60 -11.07 7.63
N GLY A 128 7.97 -9.90 7.71
CA GLY A 128 8.38 -8.71 6.96
C GLY A 128 9.79 -8.23 7.34
N THR A 129 10.46 -7.56 6.40
CA THR A 129 11.87 -7.18 6.57
C THR A 129 12.06 -6.15 7.70
N ARG A 130 13.24 -6.18 8.32
CA ARG A 130 13.63 -5.19 9.34
C ARG A 130 13.58 -3.75 8.80
N ASN A 131 13.81 -3.56 7.50
CA ASN A 131 13.76 -2.23 6.88
C ASN A 131 12.32 -1.70 6.83
N LEU A 132 11.35 -2.52 6.42
CA LEU A 132 9.93 -2.12 6.41
C LEU A 132 9.43 -1.74 7.81
N VAL A 133 9.79 -2.52 8.84
CA VAL A 133 9.48 -2.20 10.25
C VAL A 133 10.14 -0.88 10.69
N LYS A 134 11.38 -0.62 10.27
CA LYS A 134 12.09 0.63 10.56
C LYS A 134 11.36 1.82 9.93
N LEU A 135 10.88 1.72 8.71
CA LEU A 135 10.12 2.79 8.03
C LEU A 135 8.82 3.12 8.76
N ILE A 136 8.11 2.11 9.28
CA ILE A 136 6.91 2.30 10.10
C ILE A 136 7.26 3.01 11.42
N THR A 137 8.33 2.60 12.10
CA THR A 137 8.63 3.11 13.46
C THR A 137 9.39 4.44 13.48
N LYS A 138 10.30 4.64 12.52
CA LYS A 138 11.26 5.76 12.49
C LYS A 138 11.11 6.67 11.27
N GLY A 139 10.43 6.21 10.20
CA GLY A 139 10.43 6.90 8.91
C GLY A 139 11.77 6.76 8.19
N GLY A 140 12.09 7.73 7.32
CA GLY A 140 13.28 7.72 6.45
C GLY A 140 12.95 7.23 5.05
N GLU A 141 13.96 7.06 4.19
CA GLU A 141 13.84 6.67 2.77
C GLU A 141 13.76 5.16 2.57
N THR A 142 13.03 4.74 1.54
CA THR A 142 12.95 3.35 1.07
C THR A 142 14.22 2.97 0.31
N ASP A 143 14.68 1.73 0.45
CA ASP A 143 15.74 1.18 -0.40
C ASP A 143 15.23 0.85 -1.82
N ALA A 144 16.14 0.50 -2.73
CA ALA A 144 15.80 0.18 -4.12
C ALA A 144 14.81 -1.00 -4.22
N GLU A 145 14.99 -2.06 -3.44
CA GLU A 145 14.09 -3.21 -3.42
C GLU A 145 12.66 -2.83 -3.00
N THR A 146 12.53 -1.97 -1.98
CA THR A 146 11.23 -1.44 -1.56
C THR A 146 10.66 -0.50 -2.61
N GLN A 147 11.49 0.29 -3.30
CA GLN A 147 11.04 1.14 -4.41
C GLN A 147 10.46 0.30 -5.54
N ASP A 148 11.14 -0.74 -5.98
CA ASP A 148 10.67 -1.66 -7.03
C ASP A 148 9.31 -2.27 -6.70
N ALA A 149 9.17 -2.77 -5.47
CA ALA A 149 7.90 -3.31 -4.99
C ALA A 149 6.80 -2.25 -4.93
N VAL A 150 7.14 -0.99 -4.60
CA VAL A 150 6.22 0.15 -4.66
C VAL A 150 5.83 0.45 -6.10
N PHE A 151 6.75 0.44 -7.06
CA PHE A 151 6.45 0.74 -8.47
C PHE A 151 5.78 -0.41 -9.21
N GLY A 152 5.87 -1.64 -8.69
CA GLY A 152 5.35 -2.82 -9.37
C GLY A 152 6.19 -3.21 -10.60
N GLU A 153 7.36 -2.59 -10.76
CA GLU A 153 8.38 -2.96 -11.74
C GLU A 153 9.44 -3.74 -10.97
N SER A 154 9.64 -5.03 -11.28
CA SER A 154 10.93 -5.63 -10.96
C SER A 154 11.98 -4.83 -11.74
N LEU A 155 12.94 -4.17 -11.08
CA LEU A 155 14.04 -3.54 -11.82
C LEU A 155 14.64 -4.60 -12.75
N PRO A 156 14.75 -4.34 -14.06
CA PRO A 156 15.54 -5.19 -14.92
C PRO A 156 16.95 -5.27 -14.31
N MET A 157 17.49 -6.49 -14.15
CA MET A 157 18.85 -6.67 -13.68
C MET A 157 19.80 -5.79 -14.50
N GLY A 158 20.35 -4.73 -13.90
CA GLY A 158 21.33 -3.86 -14.55
C GLY A 158 21.07 -2.34 -14.52
N LEU A 159 19.92 -1.86 -14.01
CA LEU A 159 19.70 -0.42 -13.83
C LEU A 159 20.00 0.00 -12.39
N VAL A 160 21.23 0.44 -12.15
CA VAL A 160 21.58 1.17 -10.93
C VAL A 160 21.23 2.63 -11.18
N ALA A 161 20.32 3.21 -10.39
CA ALA A 161 20.14 4.65 -10.34
C ALA A 161 21.45 5.26 -9.81
N GLY A 162 22.20 5.90 -10.70
CA GLY A 162 23.42 6.65 -10.38
C GLY A 162 23.13 8.01 -9.77
#